data_AF-A0A8H8UF86-F1
#
_entry.id   AF-A0A8H8UF86-F1
#
_cell.length_a   1.000
_cell.length_b   1.000
_cell.length_c   1.000
_cell.angle_alpha   90.00
_cell.angle_beta   90.00
_cell.angle_gamma   90.00
#
_symmetry.space_group_name_H-M   'P 1'
#
loop_
_entity.id
_entity.type
_entity.pdbx_description
1 polymer ?
#
loop_
_entity_poly.entity_id
_entity_poly.type
_entity_poly.pdbx_seq_one_letter_code
_entity_poly.pdbx_strand_id
1 'polypeptide(L)'
;MAGLLQLVKASGGIEGLRSDPKTIRHLYFTDLAGAIILSAKPILEPSMDFSDFETHFGQPSTDTISHAQTFRARLYNFTNSHLSSIAGTALWGLRNITNLRDGFHEGTASPDTEFSTDIQFTDRVEVLERLVHQLWYVEDAQNEQHAIFRTFGWTCLIYIYTILRELPKELAINTMLAGRIKSTLESQMELNVLLATFNDLFLWEMFVCGRVADGRDKTFFASKATKILIIRKLEHQEGILDAAEAFLWPERHVSSTPSSGAVGGHDHEMTDD
;
A
#
# COMPACT_ATOMS: atom_id res chain seq x y z
N MET A 1 -2.16 7.02 -25.11
CA MET A 1 -1.64 5.63 -25.22
C MET A 1 -1.26 5.22 -26.64
N ALA A 2 -2.02 5.54 -27.70
CA ALA A 2 -1.66 5.18 -29.09
C ALA A 2 -0.26 5.67 -29.56
N GLY A 3 0.17 6.86 -29.13
CA GLY A 3 1.51 7.38 -29.44
C GLY A 3 2.64 6.53 -28.84
N LEU A 4 2.47 5.99 -27.63
CA LEU A 4 3.46 5.12 -26.98
C LEU A 4 3.65 3.83 -27.79
N LEU A 5 2.55 3.20 -28.23
CA LEU A 5 2.61 2.03 -29.11
C LEU A 5 3.31 2.32 -30.44
N GLN A 6 3.11 3.50 -31.01
CA GLN A 6 3.81 3.90 -32.24
C GLN A 6 5.31 4.05 -32.02
N LEU A 7 5.74 4.65 -30.90
CA LEU A 7 7.16 4.76 -30.54
C LEU A 7 7.81 3.39 -30.34
N VAL A 8 7.13 2.49 -29.62
CA VAL A 8 7.61 1.11 -29.42
C VAL A 8 7.72 0.38 -30.76
N LYS A 9 6.71 0.50 -31.64
CA LYS A 9 6.74 -0.10 -32.99
C LYS A 9 7.86 0.47 -33.86
N ALA A 10 8.05 1.79 -33.84
CA ALA A 10 9.11 2.46 -34.60
C ALA A 10 10.51 2.03 -34.13
N SER A 11 10.65 1.62 -32.87
CA SER A 11 11.91 1.11 -32.30
C SER A 11 12.15 -0.39 -32.56
N GLY A 12 11.32 -1.03 -33.39
CA GLY A 12 11.41 -2.48 -33.65
C GLY A 12 10.69 -3.36 -32.62
N GLY A 13 9.76 -2.78 -31.85
CA GLY A 13 9.06 -3.46 -30.76
C GLY A 13 9.84 -3.42 -29.43
N ILE A 14 9.29 -4.06 -28.39
CA ILE A 14 9.98 -4.21 -27.09
C ILE A 14 11.32 -4.93 -27.27
N GLU A 15 11.38 -5.89 -28.20
CA GLU A 15 12.58 -6.63 -28.57
C GLU A 15 13.73 -5.71 -29.03
N GLY A 16 13.42 -4.68 -29.83
CA GLY A 16 14.41 -3.72 -30.31
C GLY A 16 14.98 -2.82 -29.21
N LEU A 17 14.34 -2.78 -28.04
CA LEU A 17 14.74 -1.99 -26.88
C LEU A 17 15.45 -2.82 -25.81
N ARG A 18 15.62 -4.13 -26.01
CA ARG A 18 16.22 -5.04 -25.00
C ARG A 18 17.65 -4.69 -24.62
N SER A 19 18.37 -3.98 -25.48
CA SER A 19 19.73 -3.50 -25.20
C SER A 19 19.78 -2.38 -24.15
N ASP A 20 18.63 -1.77 -23.81
CA ASP A 20 18.52 -0.73 -22.79
C ASP A 20 17.40 -1.04 -21.78
N PRO A 21 17.72 -1.78 -20.70
CA PRO A 21 16.77 -2.13 -19.64
C PRO A 21 16.13 -0.91 -18.96
N LYS A 22 16.83 0.24 -18.90
CA LYS A 22 16.29 1.45 -18.27
C LYS A 22 15.19 2.06 -19.12
N THR A 23 15.40 2.12 -20.44
CA THR A 23 14.37 2.58 -21.37
C THR A 23 13.13 1.67 -21.33
N ILE A 24 13.30 0.35 -21.28
CA ILE A 24 12.17 -0.59 -21.15
C ILE A 24 11.36 -0.32 -19.87
N ARG A 25 12.04 -0.21 -18.71
CA ARG A 25 11.37 0.06 -17.44
C ARG A 25 10.64 1.40 -17.43
N HIS A 26 11.24 2.43 -18.04
CA HIS A 26 10.58 3.73 -18.18
C HIS A 26 9.34 3.67 -19.06
N LEU A 27 9.36 2.88 -20.14
CA LEU A 27 8.20 2.66 -21.00
C LEU A 27 7.07 1.94 -20.26
N TYR A 28 7.37 0.88 -19.50
CA TYR A 28 6.38 0.19 -18.69
C TYR A 28 5.79 1.08 -17.61
N PHE A 29 6.62 1.85 -16.91
CA PHE A 29 6.14 2.87 -15.97
C PHE A 29 5.22 3.89 -16.63
N THR A 30 5.60 4.39 -17.81
CA THR A 30 4.79 5.37 -18.57
C THR A 30 3.46 4.77 -19.02
N ASP A 31 3.45 3.50 -19.44
CA ASP A 31 2.24 2.79 -19.81
C ASP A 31 1.30 2.61 -18.60
N LEU A 32 1.84 2.19 -17.46
CA LEU A 32 1.09 2.04 -16.20
C LEU A 32 0.51 3.38 -15.73
N ALA A 33 1.32 4.44 -15.73
CA ALA A 33 0.86 5.78 -15.37
C ALA A 33 -0.27 6.26 -16.32
N GLY A 34 -0.12 6.01 -17.63
CA GLY A 34 -1.15 6.31 -18.62
C GLY A 34 -2.43 5.52 -18.38
N ALA A 35 -2.32 4.22 -18.08
CA ALA A 35 -3.43 3.34 -17.74
C ALA A 35 -4.17 3.81 -16.48
N ILE A 36 -3.44 4.23 -15.44
CA ILE A 36 -4.00 4.82 -14.22
C ILE A 36 -4.79 6.10 -14.53
N ILE A 37 -4.18 7.04 -15.25
CA ILE A 37 -4.82 8.32 -15.60
C ILE A 37 -6.09 8.10 -16.41
N LEU A 38 -6.06 7.18 -17.38
CA LEU A 38 -7.18 6.91 -18.27
C LEU A 38 -8.18 5.90 -17.72
N SER A 39 -7.94 5.35 -16.52
CA SER A 39 -8.74 4.26 -15.94
C SER A 39 -8.88 3.07 -16.91
N ALA A 40 -7.76 2.67 -17.51
CA ALA A 40 -7.68 1.66 -18.55
C ALA A 40 -6.73 0.52 -18.14
N LYS A 41 -6.71 -0.54 -18.95
CA LYS A 41 -5.68 -1.59 -18.92
C LYS A 41 -4.37 -1.06 -19.54
N PRO A 42 -3.19 -1.37 -18.98
CA PRO A 42 -1.91 -1.14 -19.64
C PRO A 42 -1.88 -1.84 -21.00
N ILE A 43 -1.30 -1.21 -22.02
CA ILE A 43 -1.27 -1.78 -23.39
C ILE A 43 -0.01 -2.61 -23.64
N LEU A 44 1.03 -2.43 -22.83
CA LEU A 44 2.26 -3.18 -22.92
C LEU A 44 2.18 -4.39 -22.00
N GLU A 45 2.21 -5.56 -22.62
CA GLU A 45 2.36 -6.82 -21.91
C GLU A 45 3.70 -6.80 -21.17
N PRO A 46 3.69 -7.05 -19.86
CA PRO A 46 4.91 -7.07 -19.08
C PRO A 46 5.83 -8.22 -19.54
N SER A 47 7.13 -7.98 -19.53
CA SER A 47 8.14 -9.00 -19.81
C SER A 47 8.43 -9.92 -18.62
N MET A 48 7.82 -9.65 -17.47
CA MET A 48 8.08 -10.34 -16.20
C MET A 48 7.03 -11.41 -15.92
N ASP A 49 7.41 -12.43 -15.15
CA ASP A 49 6.48 -13.43 -14.64
C ASP A 49 5.77 -12.94 -13.37
N PHE A 50 4.44 -12.96 -13.37
CA PHE A 50 3.57 -12.57 -12.25
C PHE A 50 3.08 -13.76 -11.42
N SER A 51 3.56 -14.97 -11.72
CA SER A 51 3.21 -16.17 -10.96
C SER A 51 4.10 -16.40 -9.75
N ASP A 52 5.31 -15.83 -9.74
CA ASP A 52 6.29 -15.97 -8.66
C ASP A 52 6.53 -14.65 -7.92
N PHE A 53 5.68 -14.37 -6.93
CA PHE A 53 5.83 -13.18 -6.09
C PHE A 53 7.01 -13.26 -5.11
N GLU A 54 7.49 -14.46 -4.74
CA GLU A 54 8.63 -14.57 -3.81
C GLU A 54 9.92 -14.05 -4.45
N THR A 55 10.12 -14.29 -5.74
CA THR A 55 11.28 -13.76 -6.47
C THR A 55 11.31 -12.22 -6.43
N HIS A 56 10.14 -11.57 -6.51
CA HIS A 56 10.05 -10.11 -6.58
C HIS A 56 9.91 -9.44 -5.21
N PHE A 57 9.12 -10.00 -4.30
CA PHE A 57 8.86 -9.41 -2.98
C PHE A 57 9.78 -9.98 -1.90
N GLY A 58 10.52 -11.05 -2.17
CA GLY A 58 11.26 -11.80 -1.16
C GLY A 58 10.33 -12.60 -0.25
N GLN A 59 10.88 -13.55 0.50
CA GLN A 59 10.09 -14.38 1.41
C GLN A 59 9.39 -13.53 2.50
N PRO A 60 8.10 -13.77 2.77
CA PRO A 60 7.39 -13.05 3.82
C PRO A 60 7.85 -13.53 5.20
N SER A 61 8.01 -12.59 6.14
CA SER A 61 8.16 -12.93 7.56
C SER A 61 6.89 -13.59 8.11
N THR A 62 6.98 -14.29 9.24
CA THR A 62 5.82 -14.91 9.90
C THR A 62 4.71 -13.89 10.19
N ASP A 63 5.07 -12.69 10.64
CA ASP A 63 4.13 -11.59 10.89
C ASP A 63 3.48 -11.09 9.59
N THR A 64 4.23 -11.07 8.49
CA THR A 64 3.71 -10.70 7.16
C THR A 64 2.69 -11.73 6.66
N ILE A 65 3.01 -13.02 6.78
CA ILE A 65 2.10 -14.12 6.42
C ILE A 65 0.80 -14.02 7.24
N SER A 66 0.92 -13.96 8.57
CA SER A 66 -0.23 -13.95 9.48
C SER A 66 -1.15 -12.76 9.20
N HIS A 67 -0.57 -11.57 9.03
CA HIS A 67 -1.34 -10.36 8.78
C HIS A 67 -1.98 -10.36 7.39
N ALA A 68 -1.25 -10.74 6.34
CA ALA A 68 -1.80 -10.83 4.98
C ALA A 68 -2.95 -11.84 4.90
N GLN A 69 -2.83 -12.98 5.58
CA GLN A 69 -3.92 -13.97 5.69
C GLN A 69 -5.13 -13.42 6.43
N THR A 70 -4.92 -12.73 7.54
CA THR A 70 -6.00 -12.12 8.35
C THR A 70 -6.74 -11.04 7.54
N PHE A 71 -5.99 -10.16 6.87
CA PHE A 71 -6.55 -9.13 6.01
C PHE A 71 -7.33 -9.72 4.83
N ARG A 72 -6.76 -10.71 4.14
CA ARG A 72 -7.43 -11.47 3.08
C ARG A 72 -8.73 -12.09 3.57
N ALA A 73 -8.72 -12.78 4.71
CA ALA A 73 -9.90 -13.44 5.26
C ALA A 73 -11.00 -12.43 5.61
N ARG A 74 -10.64 -11.30 6.25
CA ARG A 74 -11.59 -10.20 6.55
C ARG A 74 -12.23 -9.66 5.28
N LEU A 75 -11.43 -9.40 4.23
CA LEU A 75 -11.93 -8.92 2.94
C LEU A 75 -12.84 -9.94 2.26
N TYR A 76 -12.44 -11.22 2.23
CA TYR A 76 -13.24 -12.28 1.64
C TYR A 76 -14.58 -12.44 2.35
N ASN A 77 -14.59 -12.44 3.69
CA ASN A 77 -15.82 -12.56 4.46
C ASN A 77 -16.77 -11.38 4.25
N PHE A 78 -16.23 -10.18 3.98
CA PHE A 78 -17.03 -8.98 3.73
C PHE A 78 -17.54 -8.89 2.29
N THR A 79 -16.75 -9.32 1.31
CA THR A 79 -17.02 -9.08 -0.12
C THR A 79 -17.39 -10.33 -0.91
N ASN A 80 -17.10 -11.52 -0.38
CA ASN A 80 -17.13 -12.80 -1.08
C ASN A 80 -16.35 -12.79 -2.42
N SER A 81 -15.32 -11.94 -2.54
CA SER A 81 -14.58 -11.72 -3.77
C SER A 81 -13.18 -12.33 -3.76
N HIS A 82 -12.77 -12.89 -4.91
CA HIS A 82 -11.42 -13.40 -5.12
C HIS A 82 -10.34 -12.31 -5.07
N LEU A 83 -10.71 -11.03 -5.29
CA LEU A 83 -9.82 -9.87 -5.15
C LEU A 83 -9.22 -9.75 -3.75
N SER A 84 -9.83 -10.37 -2.73
CA SER A 84 -9.25 -10.51 -1.38
C SER A 84 -7.87 -11.17 -1.39
N SER A 85 -7.64 -12.14 -2.28
CA SER A 85 -6.35 -12.83 -2.38
C SER A 85 -5.29 -11.91 -2.97
N ILE A 86 -5.66 -11.16 -4.03
CA ILE A 86 -4.80 -10.13 -4.64
C ILE A 86 -4.46 -9.05 -3.61
N ALA A 87 -5.44 -8.61 -2.82
CA ALA A 87 -5.23 -7.59 -1.79
C ALA A 87 -4.28 -8.07 -0.68
N GLY A 88 -4.39 -9.33 -0.26
CA GLY A 88 -3.45 -9.95 0.67
C GLY A 88 -2.01 -10.01 0.12
N THR A 89 -1.86 -10.42 -1.14
CA THR A 89 -0.54 -10.44 -1.80
C THR A 89 0.03 -9.03 -1.99
N ALA A 90 -0.81 -8.04 -2.30
CA ALA A 90 -0.39 -6.64 -2.40
C ALA A 90 0.08 -6.10 -1.03
N LEU A 91 -0.59 -6.47 0.07
CA LEU A 91 -0.15 -6.11 1.42
C LEU A 91 1.22 -6.72 1.76
N TRP A 92 1.46 -7.99 1.39
CA TRP A 92 2.78 -8.61 1.52
C TRP A 92 3.84 -7.83 0.71
N GLY A 93 3.58 -7.57 -0.58
CA GLY A 93 4.51 -6.81 -1.42
C GLY A 93 4.81 -5.42 -0.86
N LEU A 94 3.79 -4.69 -0.40
CA LEU A 94 3.96 -3.39 0.26
C LEU A 94 4.90 -3.49 1.46
N ARG A 95 4.65 -4.43 2.38
CA ARG A 95 5.48 -4.59 3.59
C ARG A 95 6.92 -4.94 3.22
N ASN A 96 7.13 -6.00 2.44
CA ASN A 96 8.48 -6.46 2.16
C ASN A 96 9.30 -5.43 1.37
N ILE A 97 8.73 -4.79 0.36
CA ILE A 97 9.46 -3.78 -0.43
C ILE A 97 9.72 -2.53 0.43
N THR A 98 8.80 -2.15 1.33
CA THR A 98 9.05 -1.05 2.29
C THR A 98 10.22 -1.38 3.22
N ASN A 99 10.24 -2.58 3.82
CA ASN A 99 11.34 -3.02 4.68
C ASN A 99 12.68 -3.05 3.94
N LEU A 100 12.67 -3.50 2.67
CA LEU A 100 13.88 -3.51 1.84
C LEU A 100 14.39 -2.09 1.58
N ARG A 101 13.48 -1.18 1.21
CA ARG A 101 13.80 0.25 1.00
C ARG A 101 14.35 0.90 2.26
N ASP A 102 13.70 0.69 3.41
CA ASP A 102 14.14 1.23 4.69
C ASP A 102 15.50 0.64 5.08
N GLY A 103 15.71 -0.66 4.86
CA GLY A 103 17.00 -1.31 5.07
C GLY A 103 18.13 -0.75 4.19
N PHE A 104 17.84 -0.30 2.97
CA PHE A 104 18.83 0.41 2.14
C PHE A 104 19.13 1.81 2.67
N HIS A 105 18.14 2.54 3.16
CA HIS A 105 18.36 3.86 3.78
C HIS A 105 19.16 3.78 5.07
N GLU A 106 18.96 2.73 5.85
CA GLU A 106 19.65 2.48 7.11
C GLU A 106 21.01 1.78 6.93
N GLY A 107 21.35 1.37 5.71
CA GLY A 107 22.58 0.63 5.41
C GLY A 107 22.61 -0.79 5.97
N THR A 108 21.45 -1.35 6.31
CA THR A 108 21.30 -2.72 6.86
C THR A 108 21.02 -3.76 5.78
N ALA A 109 20.73 -3.33 4.55
CA ALA A 109 20.59 -4.18 3.38
C ALA A 109 21.43 -3.63 2.20
N SER A 110 21.83 -4.52 1.29
CA SER A 110 22.61 -4.16 0.09
C SER A 110 21.72 -4.16 -1.15
N PRO A 111 21.77 -3.14 -2.01
CA PRO A 111 21.08 -3.18 -3.28
C PRO A 111 21.59 -4.33 -4.16
N ASP A 112 20.68 -4.91 -4.93
CA ASP A 112 20.99 -5.93 -5.95
C ASP A 112 21.83 -5.34 -7.10
N THR A 113 21.89 -4.00 -7.19
CA THR A 113 22.63 -3.21 -8.18
C THR A 113 23.57 -2.22 -7.50
N GLU A 114 24.52 -1.65 -8.24
CA GLU A 114 25.50 -0.68 -7.70
C GLU A 114 24.88 0.61 -7.14
N PHE A 115 23.60 0.90 -7.41
CA PHE A 115 22.91 2.11 -6.98
C PHE A 115 21.70 1.79 -6.10
N SER A 116 21.72 2.22 -4.84
CA SER A 116 20.59 2.09 -3.89
C SER A 116 19.30 2.77 -4.38
N THR A 117 19.41 3.77 -5.26
CA THR A 117 18.28 4.44 -5.92
C THR A 117 17.51 3.55 -6.89
N ASP A 118 18.04 2.37 -7.26
CA ASP A 118 17.42 1.50 -8.25
C ASP A 118 16.13 0.82 -7.75
N ILE A 119 15.85 0.77 -6.43
CA ILE A 119 14.54 0.30 -5.91
C ILE A 119 13.39 1.02 -6.63
N GLN A 120 13.52 2.34 -6.77
CA GLN A 120 12.46 3.21 -7.29
C GLN A 120 11.98 2.79 -8.68
N PHE A 121 12.83 2.10 -9.45
CA PHE A 121 12.53 1.58 -10.79
C PHE A 121 12.97 0.13 -10.94
N THR A 122 12.78 -0.68 -9.89
CA THR A 122 12.96 -2.14 -10.01
C THR A 122 11.69 -2.83 -10.51
N ASP A 123 11.94 -3.99 -11.09
CA ASP A 123 10.96 -5.02 -11.41
C ASP A 123 10.04 -5.33 -10.20
N ARG A 124 10.58 -5.28 -8.96
CA ARG A 124 9.82 -5.47 -7.71
C ARG A 124 8.66 -4.48 -7.57
N VAL A 125 8.94 -3.19 -7.75
CA VAL A 125 7.94 -2.12 -7.63
C VAL A 125 6.95 -2.18 -8.80
N GLU A 126 7.42 -2.48 -10.01
CA GLU A 126 6.52 -2.65 -11.16
C GLU A 126 5.56 -3.83 -10.98
N VAL A 127 6.05 -4.97 -10.46
CA VAL A 127 5.22 -6.14 -10.16
C VAL A 127 4.13 -5.80 -9.15
N LEU A 128 4.47 -5.04 -8.10
CA LEU A 128 3.50 -4.57 -7.13
C LEU A 128 2.46 -3.63 -7.76
N GLU A 129 2.87 -2.69 -8.61
CA GLU A 129 1.92 -1.78 -9.29
C GLU A 129 0.93 -2.50 -10.18
N ARG A 130 1.40 -3.50 -10.94
CA ARG A 130 0.55 -4.31 -11.81
C ARG A 130 -0.37 -5.23 -11.01
N LEU A 131 0.09 -5.76 -9.88
CA LEU A 131 -0.77 -6.50 -8.96
C LEU A 131 -1.89 -5.59 -8.42
N VAL A 132 -1.53 -4.37 -8.00
CA VAL A 132 -2.45 -3.37 -7.49
C VAL A 132 -3.44 -2.88 -8.57
N HIS A 133 -3.04 -2.84 -9.84
CA HIS A 133 -3.92 -2.52 -10.97
C HIS A 133 -5.18 -3.39 -10.99
N GLN A 134 -5.05 -4.68 -10.71
CA GLN A 134 -6.16 -5.65 -10.66
C GLN A 134 -7.17 -5.34 -9.54
N LEU A 135 -6.78 -4.57 -8.52
CA LEU A 135 -7.67 -4.21 -7.40
C LEU A 135 -8.63 -3.08 -7.73
N TRP A 136 -8.32 -2.26 -8.74
CA TRP A 136 -9.15 -1.09 -9.07
C TRP A 136 -9.61 -1.02 -10.52
N TYR A 137 -9.06 -1.84 -11.40
CA TYR A 137 -9.50 -1.98 -12.78
C TYR A 137 -10.21 -3.32 -12.99
N VAL A 138 -11.39 -3.29 -13.58
CA VAL A 138 -12.12 -4.48 -14.01
C VAL A 138 -12.46 -4.31 -15.49
N GLU A 139 -12.03 -5.28 -16.29
CA GLU A 139 -12.27 -5.28 -17.74
C GLU A 139 -13.72 -5.67 -18.06
N ASP A 140 -14.31 -6.57 -17.28
CA ASP A 140 -15.69 -7.02 -17.42
C ASP A 140 -16.64 -6.23 -16.50
N ALA A 141 -17.50 -5.40 -17.09
CA ALA A 141 -18.48 -4.60 -16.37
C ALA A 141 -19.51 -5.42 -15.56
N GLN A 142 -19.63 -6.73 -15.79
CA GLN A 142 -20.51 -7.63 -15.02
C GLN A 142 -19.90 -8.04 -13.68
N ASN A 143 -18.59 -7.86 -13.48
CA ASN A 143 -17.95 -8.15 -12.20
C ASN A 143 -18.08 -6.95 -11.26
N GLU A 144 -18.94 -7.07 -10.25
CA GLU A 144 -19.07 -6.03 -9.21
C GLU A 144 -17.76 -5.88 -8.44
N GLN A 145 -17.13 -4.71 -8.60
CA GLN A 145 -15.94 -4.35 -7.84
C GLN A 145 -16.34 -3.52 -6.62
N HIS A 146 -16.20 -4.12 -5.43
CA HIS A 146 -16.45 -3.42 -4.18
C HIS A 146 -15.53 -2.19 -4.03
N ALA A 147 -16.09 -1.11 -3.48
CA ALA A 147 -15.36 0.14 -3.26
C ALA A 147 -14.06 -0.05 -2.47
N ILE A 148 -14.05 -0.96 -1.48
CA ILE A 148 -12.88 -1.24 -0.65
C ILE A 148 -11.66 -1.72 -1.45
N PHE A 149 -11.85 -2.49 -2.52
CA PHE A 149 -10.72 -2.91 -3.37
C PHE A 149 -10.18 -1.73 -4.18
N ARG A 150 -11.07 -0.88 -4.70
CA ARG A 150 -10.70 0.32 -5.45
C ARG A 150 -9.93 1.31 -4.59
N THR A 151 -10.44 1.63 -3.39
CA THR A 151 -9.80 2.58 -2.49
C THR A 151 -8.48 2.05 -1.96
N PHE A 152 -8.43 0.76 -1.60
CA PHE A 152 -7.17 0.13 -1.20
C PHE A 152 -6.16 0.17 -2.34
N GLY A 153 -6.55 -0.22 -3.56
CA GLY A 153 -5.66 -0.23 -4.72
C GLY A 153 -5.12 1.16 -5.07
N TRP A 154 -5.97 2.19 -5.12
CA TRP A 154 -5.50 3.55 -5.36
C TRP A 154 -4.63 4.10 -4.23
N THR A 155 -4.92 3.75 -2.98
CA THR A 155 -4.06 4.13 -1.85
C THR A 155 -2.71 3.45 -1.94
N CYS A 156 -2.67 2.17 -2.33
CA CYS A 156 -1.42 1.46 -2.61
C CYS A 156 -0.61 2.20 -3.69
N LEU A 157 -1.24 2.65 -4.77
CA LEU A 157 -0.54 3.43 -5.81
C LEU A 157 0.04 4.74 -5.27
N ILE A 158 -0.71 5.50 -4.47
CA ILE A 158 -0.18 6.71 -3.81
C ILE A 158 1.02 6.36 -2.93
N TYR A 159 0.91 5.30 -2.14
CA TYR A 159 2.00 4.84 -1.27
C TYR A 159 3.23 4.42 -2.09
N ILE A 160 3.04 3.63 -3.14
CA ILE A 160 4.11 3.20 -4.04
C ILE A 160 4.81 4.42 -4.65
N TYR A 161 4.06 5.37 -5.19
CA TYR A 161 4.64 6.54 -5.85
C TYR A 161 5.36 7.46 -4.88
N THR A 162 4.81 7.69 -3.69
CA THR A 162 5.38 8.66 -2.74
C THR A 162 6.44 8.08 -1.81
N ILE A 163 6.38 6.78 -1.50
CA ILE A 163 7.27 6.13 -0.54
C ILE A 163 8.26 5.20 -1.25
N LEU A 164 7.79 4.30 -2.12
CA LEU A 164 8.68 3.30 -2.74
C LEU A 164 9.46 3.86 -3.93
N ARG A 165 8.81 4.71 -4.74
CA ARG A 165 9.44 5.43 -5.85
C ARG A 165 9.96 6.82 -5.47
N GLU A 166 9.58 7.30 -4.29
CA GLU A 166 10.00 8.61 -3.75
C GLU A 166 9.72 9.79 -4.69
N LEU A 167 8.67 9.67 -5.51
CA LEU A 167 8.23 10.73 -6.39
C LEU A 167 7.60 11.88 -5.58
N PRO A 168 7.64 13.12 -6.11
CA PRO A 168 7.03 14.27 -5.45
C PRO A 168 5.56 14.02 -5.10
N LYS A 169 5.17 14.41 -3.87
CA LYS A 169 3.79 14.22 -3.38
C LYS A 169 2.79 15.05 -4.18
N GLU A 170 3.26 16.16 -4.74
CA GLU A 170 2.52 17.14 -5.53
C GLU A 170 2.26 16.68 -6.97
N LEU A 171 2.72 15.48 -7.37
CA LEU A 171 2.38 14.94 -8.68
C LEU A 171 0.86 14.85 -8.85
N ALA A 172 0.36 15.37 -9.97
CA ALA A 172 -1.07 15.45 -10.26
C ALA A 172 -1.78 14.09 -10.18
N ILE A 173 -1.09 12.99 -10.50
CA ILE A 173 -1.63 11.63 -10.37
C ILE A 173 -1.99 11.28 -8.92
N ASN A 174 -1.18 11.69 -7.93
CA ASN A 174 -1.45 11.41 -6.52
C ASN A 174 -2.69 12.16 -6.03
N THR A 175 -2.79 13.44 -6.38
CA THR A 175 -3.96 14.27 -6.07
C THR A 175 -5.21 13.76 -6.77
N MET A 176 -5.10 13.33 -8.03
CA MET A 176 -6.19 12.72 -8.78
C MET A 176 -6.67 11.42 -8.12
N LEU A 177 -5.75 10.53 -7.72
CA LEU A 177 -6.09 9.28 -7.04
C LEU A 177 -6.78 9.54 -5.70
N ALA A 178 -6.30 10.50 -4.90
CA ALA A 178 -6.99 10.92 -3.68
C ALA A 178 -8.41 11.41 -4.00
N GLY A 179 -8.60 12.23 -5.03
CA GLY A 179 -9.93 12.67 -5.47
C GLY A 179 -10.86 11.52 -5.86
N ARG A 180 -10.34 10.46 -6.53
CA ARG A 180 -11.10 9.25 -6.86
C ARG A 180 -11.52 8.47 -5.61
N ILE A 181 -10.62 8.34 -4.64
CA ILE A 181 -10.91 7.69 -3.35
C ILE A 181 -12.03 8.44 -2.63
N LYS A 182 -11.91 9.77 -2.50
CA LYS A 182 -12.95 10.61 -1.90
C LYS A 182 -14.30 10.40 -2.58
N SER A 183 -14.35 10.58 -3.90
CA SER A 183 -15.60 10.47 -4.68
C SER A 183 -16.24 9.10 -4.52
N THR A 184 -15.41 8.05 -4.51
CA THR A 184 -15.87 6.67 -4.30
C THR A 184 -16.47 6.50 -2.92
N LEU A 185 -15.77 6.93 -1.86
CA LEU A 185 -16.25 6.82 -0.49
C LEU A 185 -17.52 7.65 -0.21
N GLU A 186 -17.63 8.85 -0.78
CA GLU A 186 -18.82 9.69 -0.65
C GLU A 186 -20.05 9.08 -1.32
N SER A 187 -19.85 8.31 -2.40
CA SER A 187 -20.94 7.62 -3.10
C SER A 187 -21.46 6.37 -2.37
N GLN A 188 -20.76 5.88 -1.34
CA GLN A 188 -21.14 4.64 -0.64
C GLN A 188 -22.17 4.92 0.47
N MET A 189 -23.35 4.29 0.36
CA MET A 189 -24.38 4.34 1.40
C MET A 189 -23.90 3.73 2.74
N GLU A 190 -22.96 2.79 2.69
CA GLU A 190 -22.48 2.04 3.86
C GLU A 190 -21.09 2.47 4.35
N LEU A 191 -20.64 3.68 4.02
CA LEU A 191 -19.31 4.17 4.42
C LEU A 191 -19.04 3.99 5.92
N ASN A 192 -20.03 4.21 6.79
CA ASN A 192 -19.85 4.02 8.24
C ASN A 192 -19.59 2.56 8.64
N VAL A 193 -20.20 1.60 7.95
CA VAL A 193 -19.97 0.16 8.16
C VAL A 193 -18.55 -0.19 7.73
N LEU A 194 -18.12 0.32 6.58
CA LEU A 194 -16.76 0.15 6.08
C LEU A 194 -15.71 0.69 7.07
N LEU A 195 -15.90 1.93 7.54
CA LEU A 195 -15.02 2.58 8.50
C LEU A 195 -14.98 1.85 9.86
N ALA A 196 -16.07 1.21 10.28
CA ALA A 196 -16.10 0.43 11.52
C ALA A 196 -15.39 -0.93 11.36
N THR A 197 -15.67 -1.64 10.26
CA THR A 197 -15.16 -3.00 9.99
C THR A 197 -13.67 -3.02 9.65
N PHE A 198 -13.19 -2.00 8.92
CA PHE A 198 -11.81 -1.88 8.44
C PHE A 198 -11.15 -0.59 8.93
N ASN A 199 -11.30 -0.29 10.22
CA ASN A 199 -10.84 0.97 10.80
C ASN A 199 -9.32 1.19 10.67
N ASP A 200 -8.53 0.12 10.73
CA ASP A 200 -7.07 0.11 10.55
C ASP A 200 -6.70 0.50 9.11
N LEU A 201 -7.27 -0.20 8.13
CA LEU A 201 -7.09 0.09 6.72
C LEU A 201 -7.51 1.53 6.40
N PHE A 202 -8.73 1.93 6.75
CA PHE A 202 -9.23 3.25 6.37
C PHE A 202 -8.49 4.37 7.08
N LEU A 203 -8.01 4.18 8.31
CA LEU A 203 -7.18 5.17 8.97
C LEU A 203 -5.87 5.37 8.20
N TRP A 204 -5.22 4.29 7.79
CA TRP A 204 -4.05 4.33 6.92
C TRP A 204 -4.36 5.01 5.58
N GLU A 205 -5.47 4.66 4.92
CA GLU A 205 -5.90 5.32 3.67
C GLU A 205 -6.09 6.82 3.86
N MET A 206 -6.76 7.26 4.93
CA MET A 206 -7.00 8.68 5.17
C MET A 206 -5.69 9.45 5.39
N PHE A 207 -4.71 8.86 6.10
CA PHE A 207 -3.41 9.48 6.29
C PHE A 207 -2.59 9.54 4.99
N VAL A 208 -2.52 8.45 4.24
CA VAL A 208 -1.80 8.42 2.95
C VAL A 208 -2.41 9.43 1.97
N CYS A 209 -3.74 9.42 1.82
CA CYS A 209 -4.44 10.31 0.89
C CYS A 209 -4.38 11.77 1.34
N GLY A 210 -4.57 12.05 2.63
CA GLY A 210 -4.56 13.42 3.17
C GLY A 210 -3.23 14.16 2.93
N ARG A 211 -2.12 13.43 2.80
CA ARG A 211 -0.80 14.02 2.50
C ARG A 211 -0.67 14.53 1.07
N VAL A 212 -1.41 13.95 0.12
CA VAL A 212 -1.29 14.26 -1.32
C VAL A 212 -2.55 14.92 -1.92
N ALA A 213 -3.63 14.97 -1.15
CA ALA A 213 -4.90 15.56 -1.58
C ALA A 213 -4.78 17.07 -1.84
N ASP A 214 -5.63 17.58 -2.75
CA ASP A 214 -5.81 19.02 -2.96
C ASP A 214 -6.33 19.66 -1.67
N GLY A 215 -6.06 20.96 -1.47
CA GLY A 215 -6.43 21.69 -0.26
C GLY A 215 -7.91 21.55 0.10
N ARG A 216 -8.80 21.47 -0.90
CA ARG A 216 -10.24 21.25 -0.72
C ARG A 216 -10.60 19.85 -0.20
N ASP A 217 -9.82 18.85 -0.57
CA ASP A 217 -10.10 17.44 -0.25
C ASP A 217 -9.41 17.00 1.05
N LYS A 218 -8.34 17.69 1.49
CA LYS A 218 -7.67 17.43 2.78
C LYS A 218 -8.65 17.40 3.96
N THR A 219 -9.62 18.31 3.98
CA THR A 219 -10.64 18.37 5.03
C THR A 219 -11.50 17.11 5.10
N PHE A 220 -11.81 16.50 3.95
CA PHE A 220 -12.55 15.24 3.91
C PHE A 220 -11.76 14.12 4.59
N PHE A 221 -10.51 13.90 4.17
CA PHE A 221 -9.66 12.85 4.74
C PHE A 221 -9.40 13.07 6.24
N ALA A 222 -9.10 14.30 6.64
CA ALA A 222 -8.92 14.65 8.04
C ALA A 222 -10.19 14.36 8.86
N SER A 223 -11.37 14.76 8.38
CA SER A 223 -12.63 14.50 9.07
C SER A 223 -12.92 13.01 9.24
N LYS A 224 -12.66 12.18 8.22
CA LYS A 224 -12.84 10.72 8.33
C LYS A 224 -11.82 10.08 9.27
N ALA A 225 -10.55 10.50 9.22
CA ALA A 225 -9.52 10.05 10.16
C ALA A 225 -9.90 10.39 11.60
N THR A 226 -10.30 11.65 11.87
CA THR A 226 -10.77 12.10 13.18
C THR A 226 -11.95 11.26 13.68
N LYS A 227 -12.91 10.93 12.80
CA LYS A 227 -14.03 10.06 13.17
C LYS A 227 -13.56 8.68 13.63
N ILE A 228 -12.62 8.06 12.92
CA ILE A 228 -12.06 6.76 13.32
C ILE A 228 -11.32 6.87 14.65
N LEU A 229 -10.48 7.90 14.83
CA LEU A 229 -9.71 8.11 16.05
C LEU A 229 -10.60 8.32 17.28
N ILE A 230 -11.67 9.11 17.16
CA ILE A 230 -12.65 9.32 18.24
C ILE A 230 -13.35 8.00 18.61
N ILE A 231 -13.79 7.22 17.62
CA ILE A 231 -14.44 5.91 17.87
C ILE A 231 -13.49 4.96 18.61
N ARG A 232 -12.19 5.02 18.28
CA ARG A 232 -11.14 4.23 18.93
C ARG A 232 -10.64 4.83 20.25
N LYS A 233 -11.13 6.00 20.66
CA LYS A 233 -10.67 6.75 21.85
C LYS A 233 -9.16 7.02 21.84
N LEU A 234 -8.61 7.33 20.66
CA LEU A 234 -7.20 7.64 20.47
C LEU A 234 -7.02 9.16 20.39
N GLU A 235 -6.67 9.75 21.53
CA GLU A 235 -6.53 11.21 21.68
C GLU A 235 -5.08 11.65 21.86
N HIS A 236 -4.20 10.75 22.30
CA HIS A 236 -2.80 11.04 22.56
C HIS A 236 -1.93 10.82 21.30
N GLN A 237 -0.90 11.65 21.14
CA GLN A 237 -0.03 11.65 19.96
C GLN A 237 0.57 10.26 19.67
N GLU A 238 1.09 9.58 20.69
CA GLU A 238 1.68 8.25 20.55
C GLU A 238 0.65 7.23 20.01
N GLY A 239 -0.52 7.16 20.63
CA GLY A 239 -1.59 6.27 20.18
C GLY A 239 -2.13 6.57 18.77
N ILE A 240 -2.05 7.83 18.32
CA ILE A 240 -2.40 8.22 16.94
C ILE A 240 -1.34 7.73 15.95
N LEU A 241 -0.05 7.92 16.28
CA LEU A 241 1.06 7.44 15.44
C LEU A 241 1.03 5.92 15.34
N ASP A 242 0.81 5.24 16.47
CA ASP A 242 0.67 3.79 16.51
C ASP A 242 -0.47 3.33 15.59
N ALA A 243 -1.65 3.91 15.73
CA ALA A 243 -2.79 3.53 14.90
C ALA A 243 -2.62 3.85 13.41
N ALA A 244 -1.82 4.87 13.08
CA ALA A 244 -1.50 5.23 11.69
C ALA A 244 -0.60 4.18 11.02
N GLU A 245 0.28 3.53 11.78
CA GLU A 245 1.20 2.50 11.28
C GLU A 245 0.62 1.07 11.38
N ALA A 246 -0.32 0.85 12.29
CA ALA A 246 -0.87 -0.47 12.63
C ALA A 246 -1.42 -1.27 11.45
N PHE A 247 -1.86 -0.62 10.38
CA PHE A 247 -2.29 -1.35 9.19
C PHE A 247 -1.14 -2.05 8.46
N LEU A 248 0.02 -1.40 8.33
CA LEU A 248 1.19 -2.02 7.68
C LEU A 248 2.03 -2.81 8.69
N TRP A 249 2.08 -2.36 9.95
CA TRP A 249 3.03 -2.85 10.95
C TRP A 249 2.37 -3.14 12.31
N PRO A 250 1.34 -4.01 12.37
CA PRO A 250 0.61 -4.27 13.61
C PRO A 250 1.50 -4.79 14.75
N GLU A 251 2.59 -5.49 14.42
CA GLU A 251 3.54 -6.05 15.40
C GLU A 251 4.35 -4.99 16.16
N ARG A 252 4.51 -3.78 15.61
CA ARG A 252 5.30 -2.71 16.27
C ARG A 252 4.65 -2.21 17.56
N HIS A 253 3.38 -2.54 17.81
CA HIS A 253 2.60 -2.09 18.96
C HIS A 253 2.52 -3.11 20.10
N VAL A 254 3.05 -4.33 19.94
CA VAL A 254 2.93 -5.39 20.96
C VAL A 254 3.94 -5.22 22.12
N SER A 255 4.93 -4.34 21.97
CA SER A 255 6.05 -4.18 22.92
C SER A 255 5.78 -3.25 24.11
N SER A 256 4.62 -2.59 24.20
CA SER A 256 4.31 -1.63 25.28
C SER A 256 3.31 -2.15 26.32
N THR A 257 3.35 -3.44 26.66
CA THR A 257 2.63 -3.94 27.85
C THR A 257 3.58 -3.84 29.05
N PRO A 258 3.36 -2.94 30.03
CA PRO A 258 4.14 -2.97 31.26
C PRO A 258 3.87 -4.30 31.96
N SER A 259 4.94 -5.03 32.29
CA SER A 259 4.87 -6.24 33.10
C SER A 259 4.26 -5.88 34.47
N SER A 260 2.96 -6.08 34.61
CA SER A 260 2.28 -6.06 35.89
C SER A 260 2.70 -7.30 36.69
N GLY A 261 3.32 -7.08 37.86
CA GLY A 261 3.21 -7.99 38.99
C GLY A 261 4.48 -8.72 39.41
N ALA A 262 5.36 -8.01 40.13
CA ALA A 262 6.10 -8.64 41.22
C ALA A 262 5.59 -8.04 42.54
N VAL A 263 4.46 -8.58 43.01
CA VAL A 263 4.08 -8.51 44.43
C VAL A 263 5.01 -9.48 45.13
N GLY A 264 6.06 -8.95 45.76
CA GLY A 264 6.92 -9.66 46.69
C GLY A 264 6.98 -8.84 47.97
N GLY A 265 6.03 -9.12 48.88
CA GLY A 265 6.06 -8.58 50.24
C GLY A 265 7.34 -9.05 50.95
N HIS A 266 8.02 -8.12 51.58
CA HIS A 266 8.94 -8.45 52.66
C HIS A 266 8.51 -7.65 53.88
N ASP A 267 7.83 -8.39 54.77
CA ASP A 267 7.55 -7.98 56.13
C ASP A 267 8.86 -7.66 56.84
N HIS A 268 8.97 -6.43 57.34
CA HIS A 268 10.06 -6.03 58.21
C HIS A 268 9.73 -6.51 59.63
N GLU A 269 10.28 -7.65 60.00
CA GLU A 269 10.28 -8.13 61.38
C GLU A 269 11.36 -7.34 62.15
N MET A 270 10.93 -6.59 63.17
CA MET A 270 11.82 -6.01 64.19
C MET A 270 12.43 -7.16 65.00
N THR A 271 13.75 -7.16 65.15
CA THR A 271 14.40 -7.72 66.34
C THR A 271 15.51 -6.77 66.79
N ASP A 272 15.47 -6.49 68.09
CA ASP A 272 16.41 -5.68 68.87
C ASP A 272 17.82 -6.33 68.90
N ASP A 273 18.85 -5.49 68.79
CA ASP A 273 19.99 -5.35 69.73
C ASP A 273 20.95 -4.22 69.26
#